data_AF-A0A9X2MC23-F1
#
_entry.id   AF-A0A9X2MC23-F1
#
_cell.length_a   1.000
_cell.length_b   1.000
_cell.length_c   1.000
_cell.angle_alpha   90.00
_cell.angle_beta   90.00
_cell.angle_gamma   90.00
#
_symmetry.space_group_name_H-M   'P 1'
#
loop_
_entity.id
_entity.type
_entity.pdbx_description
1 polymer ?
#
loop_
_entity_poly.entity_id
_entity_poly.type
_entity_poly.pdbx_seq_one_letter_code
_entity_poly.pdbx_strand_id
1 'polypeptide(L)'
;YGENLSLFINDNTNTSIILIVKNNSSQENIYNLESKGIYIIEKPLNKLMLINIINSYITCRRKFNPIVNENEKLKEKINDIRLIDRAKLTLIQYLKMSEEESHKYIEKQAMDLRITKVEVAKNILKIYEY
;
A
#
# COMPACT_ATOMS: atom_id res chain seq x y z
N TYR A 1 -20.83 -16.96 -9.36
CA TYR A 1 -20.15 -17.40 -8.12
C TYR A 1 -18.65 -17.17 -8.16
N GLY A 2 -17.91 -17.69 -9.14
CA GLY A 2 -16.44 -17.47 -9.23
C GLY A 2 -16.04 -16.00 -9.43
N GLU A 3 -16.81 -15.25 -10.23
CA GLU A 3 -16.55 -13.83 -10.52
C GLU A 3 -16.61 -12.95 -9.26
N ASN A 4 -17.71 -13.03 -8.49
CA ASN A 4 -17.84 -12.27 -7.24
C ASN A 4 -16.75 -12.60 -6.22
N LEU A 5 -16.34 -13.88 -6.15
CA LEU A 5 -15.23 -14.28 -5.29
C LEU A 5 -13.91 -13.69 -5.77
N SER A 6 -13.64 -13.71 -7.08
CA SER A 6 -12.43 -13.12 -7.64
C SER A 6 -12.35 -11.61 -7.41
N LEU A 7 -13.49 -10.91 -7.50
CA LEU A 7 -13.59 -9.49 -7.16
C LEU A 7 -13.30 -9.25 -5.68
N PHE A 8 -13.95 -10.00 -4.80
CA PHE A 8 -13.74 -9.88 -3.36
C PHE A 8 -12.27 -10.11 -2.98
N ILE A 9 -11.61 -11.11 -3.56
CA ILE A 9 -10.20 -11.38 -3.29
C ILE A 9 -9.30 -10.26 -3.84
N ASN A 10 -9.59 -9.75 -5.03
CA ASN A 10 -8.81 -8.66 -5.65
C ASN A 10 -8.87 -7.36 -4.84
N ASP A 11 -10.03 -7.04 -4.28
CA ASP A 11 -10.23 -5.80 -3.53
C ASP A 11 -9.64 -5.86 -2.12
N ASN A 12 -9.62 -7.04 -1.50
CA ASN A 12 -9.15 -7.21 -0.11
C ASN A 12 -7.71 -7.70 0.01
N THR A 13 -7.13 -8.21 -1.07
CA THR A 13 -5.79 -8.77 -1.03
C THR A 13 -5.00 -8.35 -2.25
N ASN A 14 -3.71 -8.10 -2.06
CA ASN A 14 -2.79 -7.95 -3.17
C ASN A 14 -2.42 -9.33 -3.73
N THR A 15 -3.37 -10.21 -4.05
CA THR A 15 -3.08 -11.51 -4.62
C THR A 15 -3.27 -11.51 -6.13
N SER A 16 -2.88 -12.61 -6.73
CA SER A 16 -2.78 -12.77 -8.16
C SER A 16 -3.77 -13.81 -8.61
N ILE A 17 -4.76 -13.39 -9.40
CA ILE A 17 -5.94 -14.19 -9.68
C ILE A 17 -5.96 -14.57 -11.15
N ILE A 18 -6.11 -15.87 -11.39
CA ILE A 18 -6.40 -16.44 -12.70
C ILE A 18 -7.79 -17.09 -12.60
N LEU A 19 -8.74 -16.58 -13.37
CA LEU A 19 -10.10 -17.08 -13.42
C LEU A 19 -10.30 -17.90 -14.70
N ILE A 20 -10.70 -19.16 -14.54
CA ILE A 20 -11.00 -20.05 -15.66
C ILE A 20 -12.50 -20.05 -15.92
N VAL A 21 -12.92 -19.64 -17.11
CA VAL A 21 -14.32 -19.51 -17.51
C VAL A 21 -14.69 -20.43 -18.67
N LYS A 22 -16.00 -20.68 -18.86
CA LYS A 22 -16.48 -21.40 -20.05
C LYS A 22 -16.56 -20.41 -21.22
N ASN A 23 -16.39 -20.91 -22.45
CA ASN A 23 -16.43 -20.09 -23.68
C ASN A 23 -17.76 -19.35 -23.96
N ASN A 24 -18.81 -19.63 -23.18
CA ASN A 24 -20.12 -19.02 -23.34
C ASN A 24 -20.33 -17.82 -22.38
N SER A 25 -19.25 -17.31 -21.79
CA SER A 25 -19.31 -16.18 -20.85
C SER A 25 -19.47 -14.87 -21.63
N SER A 26 -20.24 -13.92 -21.10
CA SER A 26 -20.44 -12.64 -21.77
C SER A 26 -19.13 -11.84 -21.83
N GLN A 27 -18.77 -11.35 -23.02
CA GLN A 27 -17.56 -10.55 -23.25
C GLN A 27 -17.49 -9.30 -22.36
N GLU A 28 -18.64 -8.67 -22.09
CA GLU A 28 -18.72 -7.51 -21.18
C GLU A 28 -18.25 -7.84 -19.76
N ASN A 29 -18.63 -9.01 -19.22
CA ASN A 29 -18.17 -9.44 -17.89
C ASN A 29 -16.67 -9.76 -17.88
N ILE A 30 -16.15 -10.36 -18.96
CA ILE A 30 -14.72 -10.64 -19.10
C ILE A 30 -13.93 -9.33 -19.05
N TYR A 31 -14.32 -8.36 -19.87
CA TYR A 31 -13.67 -7.05 -19.90
C TYR A 31 -13.71 -6.33 -18.55
N ASN A 32 -14.85 -6.39 -17.85
CA ASN A 32 -15.00 -5.79 -16.53
C ASN A 32 -14.08 -6.43 -15.47
N LEU A 33 -13.78 -7.72 -15.59
CA LEU A 33 -12.88 -8.43 -14.67
C LEU A 33 -11.40 -8.19 -15.04
N GLU A 34 -11.08 -8.19 -16.33
CA GLU A 34 -9.72 -7.89 -16.83
C GLU A 34 -9.29 -6.46 -16.49
N SER A 35 -10.20 -5.48 -16.62
CA SER A 35 -9.93 -4.08 -16.24
C SER A 35 -9.64 -3.91 -14.74
N LYS A 36 -10.07 -4.86 -13.91
CA LYS A 36 -9.75 -4.91 -12.47
C LYS A 36 -8.46 -5.67 -12.15
N GLY A 37 -7.75 -6.17 -13.16
CA GLY A 37 -6.48 -6.88 -13.01
C GLY A 37 -6.60 -8.40 -12.83
N ILE A 38 -7.79 -8.97 -13.04
CA ILE A 38 -8.01 -10.42 -12.97
C ILE A 38 -7.71 -11.03 -14.33
N TYR A 39 -6.83 -12.03 -14.37
CA TYR A 39 -6.49 -12.69 -15.63
C TYR A 39 -7.52 -13.77 -15.96
N ILE A 40 -8.11 -13.73 -17.15
CA ILE A 40 -9.16 -14.68 -17.56
C ILE A 40 -8.63 -15.68 -18.57
N ILE A 41 -9.02 -16.95 -18.41
CA ILE A 41 -8.74 -18.01 -19.39
C ILE A 41 -10.02 -18.76 -19.72
N GLU A 42 -10.32 -18.87 -21.01
CA GLU A 42 -11.48 -19.61 -21.50
C GLU A 42 -11.15 -21.08 -21.78
N LYS A 43 -12.13 -21.97 -21.61
CA LYS A 43 -12.01 -23.39 -21.96
C LYS A 43 -12.26 -23.62 -23.46
N PRO A 44 -11.59 -24.62 -24.09
CA PRO A 44 -10.73 -25.65 -23.49
C PRO A 44 -9.28 -25.22 -23.28
N LEU A 45 -8.66 -25.72 -22.20
CA LEU A 45 -7.30 -25.36 -21.80
C LEU A 45 -6.27 -26.33 -22.38
N ASN A 46 -5.24 -25.81 -23.04
CA ASN A 46 -4.04 -26.57 -23.39
C ASN A 46 -3.04 -26.52 -22.21
N LYS A 47 -2.48 -27.68 -21.82
CA LYS A 47 -1.49 -27.79 -20.74
C LYS A 47 -0.28 -26.87 -20.93
N LEU A 48 0.26 -26.79 -22.15
CA LEU A 48 1.42 -25.94 -22.43
C LEU A 48 1.08 -24.45 -22.29
N MET A 49 -0.10 -24.06 -22.78
CA MET A 49 -0.61 -22.69 -22.65
C MET A 49 -0.79 -22.30 -21.18
N LEU A 50 -1.38 -23.18 -20.36
CA LEU A 50 -1.58 -22.95 -18.93
C LEU A 50 -0.23 -22.72 -18.21
N ILE A 51 0.78 -23.55 -18.49
CA ILE A 51 2.11 -23.42 -17.89
C ILE A 51 2.75 -22.09 -18.28
N ASN A 52 2.67 -21.70 -19.56
CA ASN A 52 3.24 -20.45 -20.03
C ASN A 52 2.56 -19.22 -19.38
N ILE A 53 1.23 -19.27 -19.22
CA ILE A 53 0.47 -18.21 -18.55
C ILE A 53 0.89 -18.10 -17.08
N ILE A 54 0.94 -19.21 -16.35
CA ILE A 54 1.35 -19.21 -14.94
C ILE A 54 2.77 -18.66 -14.80
N ASN A 55 3.71 -19.08 -15.64
CA ASN A 55 5.09 -18.58 -15.62
C ASN A 55 5.18 -17.08 -15.93
N SER A 56 4.41 -16.61 -16.91
CA SER A 56 4.34 -15.19 -17.27
C SER A 56 3.78 -14.37 -16.11
N TYR A 57 2.73 -14.89 -15.46
CA TYR A 57 2.08 -14.26 -14.33
C TYR A 57 3.05 -14.18 -13.12
N ILE A 58 3.74 -15.27 -12.78
CA ILE A 58 4.75 -15.30 -11.71
C ILE A 58 5.87 -14.29 -11.99
N THR A 59 6.33 -14.21 -13.25
CA THR A 59 7.39 -13.27 -13.66
C THR A 59 6.93 -11.82 -13.54
N CYS A 60 5.71 -11.51 -14.00
CA CYS A 60 5.09 -10.21 -13.85
C CYS A 60 4.99 -9.83 -12.37
N ARG A 61 4.51 -10.78 -11.54
CA ARG A 61 4.35 -10.58 -10.11
C ARG A 61 5.67 -10.29 -9.40
N ARG A 62 6.74 -11.00 -9.76
CA ARG A 62 8.10 -10.75 -9.23
C ARG A 62 8.63 -9.36 -9.58
N LYS A 63 8.32 -8.85 -10.77
CA LYS A 63 8.68 -7.48 -11.17
C LYS A 63 7.83 -6.41 -10.49
N PHE A 64 6.55 -6.71 -10.26
CA PHE A 64 5.59 -5.75 -9.70
C PHE A 64 5.67 -5.62 -8.18
N ASN A 65 5.93 -6.73 -7.46
CA ASN A 65 5.99 -6.75 -5.99
C ASN A 65 6.95 -5.71 -5.39
N PRO A 66 8.20 -5.53 -5.87
CA PRO A 66 9.10 -4.51 -5.35
C PRO A 66 8.52 -3.09 -5.45
N ILE A 67 7.82 -2.78 -6.54
CA ILE A 67 7.21 -1.48 -6.79
C ILE A 67 6.09 -1.23 -5.79
N VAL A 68 5.23 -2.23 -5.54
CA VAL A 68 4.15 -2.11 -4.54
C VAL A 68 4.74 -1.88 -3.15
N ASN A 69 5.75 -2.68 -2.76
CA ASN A 69 6.39 -2.56 -1.46
C ASN A 69 7.10 -1.20 -1.28
N GLU A 70 7.73 -0.69 -2.34
CA GLU A 70 8.36 0.63 -2.30
C GLU A 70 7.32 1.74 -2.18
N ASN A 71 6.20 1.64 -2.89
CA ASN A 71 5.10 2.58 -2.80
C ASN A 71 4.50 2.62 -1.38
N GLU A 72 4.30 1.47 -0.75
CA GLU A 72 3.87 1.39 0.66
C GLU A 72 4.85 2.10 1.60
N LYS A 73 6.15 1.80 1.48
CA LYS A 73 7.20 2.47 2.28
C LYS A 73 7.25 3.98 2.06
N LEU A 74 7.06 4.44 0.82
CA LEU A 74 7.02 5.86 0.49
C LEU A 74 5.79 6.53 1.11
N LYS A 75 4.63 5.88 1.07
CA LYS A 75 3.41 6.38 1.75
C LYS A 75 3.61 6.48 3.26
N GLU A 76 4.24 5.49 3.89
CA GLU A 76 4.59 5.53 5.32
C GLU A 76 5.53 6.71 5.63
N LYS A 77 6.59 6.90 4.84
CA LYS A 77 7.50 8.06 5.02
C LYS A 77 6.78 9.40 4.88
N ILE A 78 5.85 9.53 3.93
CA ILE A 78 5.04 10.75 3.78
C ILE A 78 4.19 10.99 5.03
N ASN A 79 3.58 9.93 5.58
CA ASN A 79 2.80 10.03 6.81
C ASN A 79 3.69 10.43 8.00
N ASP A 80 4.89 9.86 8.11
CA ASP A 80 5.86 10.20 9.16
C ASP A 80 6.28 11.67 9.10
N ILE A 81 6.59 12.17 7.90
CA ILE A 81 6.91 13.60 7.68
C ILE A 81 5.75 14.48 8.12
N ARG A 82 4.53 14.17 7.68
CA ARG A 82 3.32 14.93 8.06
C ARG A 82 3.09 14.94 9.57
N LEU A 83 3.35 13.82 10.23
CA LEU A 83 3.19 13.68 11.68
C LEU A 83 4.21 14.55 12.43
N ILE A 84 5.47 14.53 12.00
CA ILE A 84 6.53 15.37 12.56
C ILE A 84 6.23 16.85 12.31
N ASP A 85 5.80 17.22 11.10
CA ASP A 85 5.45 18.60 10.78
C ASP A 85 4.27 19.10 11.62
N ARG A 86 3.26 18.25 11.84
CA ARG A 86 2.16 18.57 12.76
C ARG A 86 2.68 18.83 14.18
N ALA A 87 3.55 17.97 14.70
CA ALA A 87 4.13 18.17 16.03
C ALA A 87 4.96 19.46 16.12
N LYS A 88 5.75 19.80 15.08
CA LYS A 88 6.47 21.09 15.01
C LYS A 88 5.49 22.25 15.11
N LEU A 89 4.40 22.24 14.33
CA LEU A 89 3.37 23.29 14.36
C LEU A 89 2.74 23.42 15.75
N THR A 90 2.47 22.31 16.43
CA THR A 90 1.97 22.30 17.81
C THR A 90 2.97 22.97 18.76
N LEU A 91 4.26 22.64 18.69
CA LEU A 91 5.29 23.28 19.52
C LEU A 91 5.40 24.78 19.25
N ILE A 92 5.33 25.19 17.98
CA ILE A 92 5.33 26.61 17.59
C ILE A 92 4.11 27.33 18.19
N GLN A 93 2.93 26.72 18.11
CA GLN A 93 1.68 27.33 18.59
C GLN A 93 1.65 27.48 20.12
N TYR A 94 1.94 26.41 20.86
CA TYR A 94 1.78 26.34 22.32
C TYR A 94 3.03 26.79 23.09
N LEU A 95 4.24 26.48 22.60
CA LEU A 95 5.49 26.81 23.28
C LEU A 95 6.22 28.01 22.67
N LYS A 96 5.67 28.63 21.60
CA LYS A 96 6.25 29.78 20.90
C LYS A 96 7.68 29.56 20.40
N MET A 97 8.01 28.31 20.11
CA MET A 97 9.28 27.94 19.47
C MET A 97 9.29 28.41 18.00
N SER A 98 10.47 28.71 17.47
CA SER A 98 10.70 28.80 16.03
C SER A 98 10.71 27.41 15.39
N GLU A 99 10.63 27.35 14.05
CA GLU A 99 10.70 26.07 13.35
C GLU A 99 12.02 25.33 13.63
N GLU A 100 13.16 26.03 13.61
CA GLU A 100 14.46 25.42 13.92
C GLU A 100 14.53 24.88 15.35
N GLU A 101 13.99 25.62 16.32
CA GLU A 101 13.94 25.18 17.72
C GLU A 101 13.06 23.95 17.89
N SER A 102 11.88 23.93 17.26
CA SER A 102 10.97 22.78 17.30
C SER A 102 11.59 21.53 16.66
N HIS A 103 12.35 21.71 15.57
CA HIS A 103 13.06 20.63 14.91
C HIS A 103 14.17 20.05 15.79
N LYS A 104 15.05 20.91 16.32
CA LYS A 104 16.13 20.51 17.24
C LYS A 104 15.57 19.87 18.51
N TYR A 105 14.44 20.37 19.02
CA TYR A 105 13.77 19.80 20.18
C TYR A 105 13.33 18.36 19.94
N ILE A 106 12.66 18.08 18.81
CA ILE A 106 12.23 16.72 18.45
C ILE A 106 13.43 15.81 18.26
N GLU A 107 14.49 16.26 17.58
CA GLU A 107 15.72 15.47 17.39
C GLU A 107 16.41 15.14 18.71
N LYS A 108 16.55 16.13 19.59
CA LYS A 108 17.17 15.95 20.90
C LYS A 108 16.35 14.97 21.76
N GLN A 109 15.04 15.14 21.81
CA GLN A 109 14.16 14.24 22.55
C GLN A 109 14.22 12.81 22.00
N ALA A 110 14.33 12.63 20.69
CA ALA A 110 14.48 11.31 20.07
C ALA A 110 15.80 10.64 20.50
N MET A 111 16.90 11.40 20.57
CA MET A 111 18.20 10.90 21.05
C MET A 111 18.18 10.58 22.54
N ASP A 112 17.70 11.50 23.38
CA ASP A 112 17.70 11.36 24.83
C ASP A 112 16.84 10.17 25.28
N LEU A 113 15.70 9.95 24.61
CA LEU A 113 14.79 8.83 24.87
C LEU A 113 15.11 7.56 24.07
N ARG A 114 16.04 7.62 23.11
CA ARG A 114 16.40 6.52 22.19
C ARG A 114 15.20 5.95 21.42
N ILE A 115 14.31 6.83 20.97
CA ILE A 115 13.13 6.49 20.18
C ILE A 115 13.16 7.22 18.84
N THR A 116 12.27 6.86 17.93
CA THR A 116 12.17 7.51 16.62
C THR A 116 11.58 8.93 16.73
N LYS A 117 11.93 9.81 15.79
CA LYS A 117 11.32 11.16 15.71
C LYS A 117 9.79 11.10 15.59
N VAL A 118 9.27 10.05 14.95
CA VAL A 118 7.82 9.81 14.80
C VAL A 118 7.16 9.51 16.14
N GLU A 119 7.80 8.70 16.98
CA GLU A 119 7.28 8.42 18.34
C GLU A 119 7.32 9.65 19.23
N VAL A 120 8.38 10.47 19.16
CA VAL A 120 8.43 11.77 19.84
C VAL A 120 7.29 12.67 19.36
N ALA A 121 7.09 12.78 18.05
CA ALA A 121 6.03 13.59 17.48
C ALA A 121 4.63 13.10 17.93
N LYS A 122 4.39 11.78 17.98
CA LYS A 122 3.16 11.21 18.56
C LYS A 122 2.99 11.58 20.02
N ASN A 123 4.05 11.53 20.83
CA ASN A 123 4.00 11.91 22.24
C ASN A 123 3.68 13.41 22.43
N ILE A 124 4.27 14.28 21.62
CA ILE A 124 3.96 15.72 21.64
C ILE A 124 2.49 15.96 21.30
N LEU A 125 2.00 15.38 20.19
CA LEU A 125 0.60 15.52 19.81
C LEU A 125 -0.35 14.96 20.88
N LYS A 126 0.06 13.88 21.57
CA LYS A 126 -0.69 13.32 22.70
C LYS A 126 -0.78 14.27 23.90
N ILE A 127 0.20 15.16 24.10
CA ILE A 127 0.23 16.08 25.24
C ILE A 127 -0.57 17.35 24.95
N TYR A 128 -0.55 17.84 23.71
CA TYR A 128 -1.06 19.18 23.36
C TYR A 128 -2.34 19.18 22.51
N GLU A 129 -2.69 18.08 21.84
CA GLU A 129 -3.88 17.97 20.99
C GLU A 129 -4.94 16.97 21.53
N TYR A 130 -4.74 16.44 22.75
CA TYR A 130 -5.74 15.62 23.45
C TYR A 130 -6.44 16.41 24.56
#